data_AF-A0A8J4SJY6-F1
#
_entry.id   AF-A0A8J4SJY6-F1
#
_cell.length_a   1.000
_cell.length_b   1.000
_cell.length_c   1.000
_cell.angle_alpha   90.00
_cell.angle_beta   90.00
_cell.angle_gamma   90.00
#
_symmetry.space_group_name_H-M   'P 1'
#
loop_
_entity.id
_entity.type
_entity.pdbx_description
1 polymer ?
#
loop_
_entity_poly.entity_id
_entity_poly.type
_entity_poly.pdbx_seq_one_letter_code
_entity_poly.pdbx_strand_id
1 'polypeptide(L)'
;MVILYWLAENKVMRHNELKRSIGTISFKSLSVMLKELEEDGLVIRQEYPQIPPKVEYSLSERGQSLMPLLDMMCNWGEANMAVLEHVK
;
A
#
# COMPACT_ATOMS: atom_id res chain seq x y z
N MET A 1 1.16 3.82 -4.27
CA MET A 1 2.44 3.25 -3.79
C MET A 1 2.47 3.04 -2.28
N VAL A 2 2.18 4.05 -1.44
CA VAL A 2 2.25 3.91 0.03
C VAL A 2 1.43 2.74 0.62
N ILE A 3 0.26 2.44 0.03
CA ILE A 3 -0.59 1.31 0.47
C ILE A 3 0.14 -0.04 0.31
N LEU A 4 0.83 -0.25 -0.82
CA LEU A 4 1.52 -1.52 -1.10
C LEU A 4 2.67 -1.75 -0.11
N TYR A 5 3.42 -0.69 0.24
CA TYR A 5 4.46 -0.76 1.26
C TYR A 5 3.92 -1.15 2.64
N TRP A 6 2.84 -0.51 3.09
CA TRP A 6 2.21 -0.88 4.36
C TRP A 6 1.75 -2.34 4.38
N LEU A 7 1.16 -2.83 3.28
CA LEU A 7 0.73 -4.22 3.16
C LEU A 7 1.90 -5.21 3.05
N ALA A 8 3.02 -4.82 2.43
CA ALA A 8 4.24 -5.61 2.39
C ALA A 8 4.81 -5.81 3.80
N GLU A 9 4.85 -4.73 4.59
CA GLU A 9 5.41 -4.77 5.94
C GLU A 9 4.50 -5.49 6.94
N ASN A 10 3.17 -5.35 6.81
CA ASN A 10 2.23 -5.80 7.85
C ASN A 10 1.46 -7.08 7.48
N LYS A 11 1.77 -7.73 6.35
CA LYS A 11 1.10 -8.93 5.77
C LYS A 11 -0.40 -8.79 5.51
N VAL A 12 -1.17 -8.42 6.52
CA VAL A 12 -2.63 -8.27 6.50
C VAL A 12 -3.02 -7.03 7.31
N MET A 13 -3.83 -6.15 6.74
CA MET A 13 -4.31 -4.94 7.43
C MET A 13 -5.79 -4.67 7.15
N ARG A 14 -6.47 -4.00 8.07
CA ARG A 14 -7.83 -3.48 7.88
C ARG A 14 -7.80 -2.04 7.38
N HIS A 15 -8.91 -1.59 6.79
CA HIS A 15 -9.03 -0.23 6.23
C HIS A 15 -8.67 0.87 7.24
N ASN A 16 -9.14 0.76 8.48
CA ASN A 16 -8.86 1.76 9.52
C ASN A 16 -7.40 1.74 9.98
N GLU A 17 -6.74 0.59 9.94
CA GLU A 17 -5.30 0.48 10.26
C GLU A 17 -4.50 1.16 9.17
N LEU A 18 -4.74 0.84 7.89
CA LEU A 18 -4.13 1.52 6.75
C LEU A 18 -4.34 3.03 6.79
N LYS A 19 -5.56 3.51 7.06
CA LYS A 19 -5.86 4.95 7.15
C LYS A 19 -5.04 5.62 8.26
N ARG A 20 -4.94 4.99 9.44
CA ARG A 20 -4.18 5.51 10.58
C ARG A 20 -2.69 5.55 10.27
N SER A 21 -2.16 4.48 9.67
CA SER A 21 -0.76 4.37 9.30
C SER A 21 -0.35 5.39 8.22
N ILE A 22 -1.23 5.67 7.25
CA ILE A 22 -0.95 6.65 6.19
C ILE A 22 -1.18 8.10 6.67
N GLY A 23 -2.15 8.34 7.55
CA GLY A 23 -2.39 9.62 8.23
C GLY A 23 -3.07 10.70 7.38
N THR A 24 -2.52 11.04 6.21
CA THR A 24 -2.95 12.18 5.38
C THR A 24 -4.10 11.86 4.42
N ILE A 25 -4.44 10.58 4.28
CA ILE A 25 -5.43 10.11 3.31
C ILE A 25 -6.87 10.17 3.85
N SER A 26 -7.79 10.64 3.00
CA SER A 26 -9.22 10.58 3.29
C SER A 26 -9.73 9.13 3.26
N PHE A 27 -10.79 8.83 4.01
CA PHE A 27 -11.38 7.48 4.01
C PHE A 27 -11.83 7.08 2.60
N LYS A 28 -12.51 7.99 1.88
CA LYS A 28 -13.00 7.77 0.51
C LYS A 28 -11.85 7.49 -0.46
N SER A 29 -10.78 8.29 -0.42
CA SER A 29 -9.62 8.10 -1.29
C SER A 29 -8.93 6.76 -1.05
N LEU A 30 -8.83 6.33 0.21
CA LEU A 30 -8.28 5.01 0.54
C LEU A 30 -9.15 3.88 -0.01
N SER A 31 -10.47 3.99 0.13
CA SER A 31 -11.40 2.99 -0.42
C SER A 31 -11.31 2.89 -1.95
N VAL A 32 -11.21 4.03 -2.66
CA VAL A 32 -11.04 4.04 -4.12
C VAL A 32 -9.73 3.37 -4.52
N MET A 33 -8.61 3.76 -3.91
CA MET A 33 -7.31 3.17 -4.26
C MET A 33 -7.20 1.68 -3.91
N LEU A 34 -7.80 1.23 -2.81
CA LEU A 34 -7.83 -0.20 -2.49
C LEU A 34 -8.65 -0.99 -3.51
N LYS A 35 -9.76 -0.43 -4.00
CA LYS A 35 -10.58 -1.04 -5.06
C LYS A 35 -9.82 -1.13 -6.38
N GLU A 36 -9.13 -0.06 -6.77
CA GLU A 36 -8.28 -0.04 -7.98
C GLU A 36 -7.16 -1.09 -7.89
N LEU A 37 -6.46 -1.16 -6.74
CA LEU A 37 -5.40 -2.15 -6.53
C LEU A 37 -5.92 -3.60 -6.49
N GLU A 38 -7.15 -3.81 -6.03
CA GLU A 38 -7.84 -5.10 -6.09
C GLU A 38 -8.19 -5.46 -7.54
N GLU A 39 -8.75 -4.53 -8.30
CA GLU A 39 -9.07 -4.70 -9.73
C GLU A 39 -7.82 -4.98 -10.58
N ASP A 40 -6.69 -4.34 -10.26
CA ASP A 40 -5.40 -4.59 -10.89
C ASP A 40 -4.76 -5.93 -10.48
N GLY A 41 -5.35 -6.62 -9.49
CA GLY A 41 -4.86 -7.90 -8.97
C GLY A 41 -3.58 -7.78 -8.14
N LEU A 42 -3.31 -6.61 -7.56
CA LEU A 42 -2.15 -6.35 -6.69
C LEU A 42 -2.48 -6.56 -5.21
N VAL A 43 -3.73 -6.31 -4.83
CA VAL A 43 -4.24 -6.46 -3.46
C VAL A 43 -5.36 -7.48 -3.43
N ILE A 44 -5.35 -8.35 -2.42
CA ILE A 44 -6.45 -9.27 -2.11
C ILE A 44 -7.29 -8.63 -1.02
N ARG A 45 -8.60 -8.52 -1.26
CA ARG A 45 -9.59 -8.13 -0.27
C ARG A 45 -10.33 -9.37 0.21
N GLN A 46 -10.21 -9.67 1.49
CA GLN A 46 -10.88 -10.82 2.11
C GLN A 46 -11.99 -10.33 3.04
N GLU A 47 -13.22 -10.72 2.75
CA GLU A 47 -14.35 -10.56 3.66
C GLU A 47 -14.50 -11.78 4.56
N TYR A 48 -14.84 -11.55 5.82
CA TYR A 48 -15.16 -12.58 6.79
C TYR A 48 -16.57 -12.37 7.31
N PRO A 49 -17.52 -13.29 7.04
CA PRO A 49 -18.89 -13.22 7.52
C PRO A 49 -18.94 -13.63 8.99
N GLN A 50 -18.58 -12.68 9.87
CA GLN A 50 -18.63 -12.80 11.33
C GLN A 50 -19.32 -11.57 11.92
N ILE A 51 -19.65 -11.60 13.22
CA ILE A 51 -20.18 -10.45 13.95
C ILE A 51 -19.10 -9.94 14.93
N PRO A 52 -18.63 -8.69 14.81
CA PRO A 52 -18.89 -7.73 13.72
C PRO A 52 -18.21 -8.16 12.40
N PRO A 53 -18.74 -7.73 11.24
CA PRO A 53 -18.13 -8.01 9.93
C PRO A 53 -16.68 -7.54 9.88
N LYS A 54 -15.80 -8.35 9.29
CA LYS A 54 -14.39 -8.06 9.18
C LYS A 54 -13.96 -8.09 7.72
N VAL A 55 -13.19 -7.09 7.31
CA VAL A 55 -12.59 -7.00 5.99
C VAL A 55 -11.10 -6.74 6.16
N GLU A 56 -10.29 -7.53 5.49
CA GLU A 56 -8.84 -7.45 5.52
C GLU A 56 -8.27 -7.33 4.11
N TYR A 57 -7.10 -6.69 4.02
CA TYR A 57 -6.38 -6.45 2.80
C TYR A 57 -4.96 -7.01 2.94
N SER A 58 -4.46 -7.63 1.88
CA SER A 58 -3.10 -8.17 1.81
C SER A 58 -2.56 -8.07 0.38
N LEU A 59 -1.25 -8.18 0.18
CA LEU A 59 -0.71 -8.25 -1.18
C LEU A 59 -1.03 -9.61 -1.80
N SER A 60 -1.44 -9.59 -3.07
CA SER A 60 -1.45 -10.80 -3.90
C SER A 60 -0.02 -11.27 -4.20
N GLU A 61 0.15 -12.47 -4.75
CA GLU A 61 1.46 -12.93 -5.24
C GLU A 61 2.04 -11.97 -6.28
N ARG A 62 1.19 -11.47 -7.19
CA ARG A 62 1.57 -10.45 -8.18
C ARG A 62 1.97 -9.14 -7.50
N GLY A 63 1.22 -8.71 -6.48
CA GLY A 63 1.56 -7.54 -5.67
C GLY A 63 2.91 -7.67 -4.96
N GLN A 64 3.21 -8.85 -4.40
CA GLN A 64 4.51 -9.14 -3.78
C GLN A 64 5.64 -9.13 -4.81
N SER A 65 5.42 -9.68 -6.01
CA SER A 65 6.42 -9.67 -7.08
C SER A 65 6.78 -8.26 -7.58
N LEU A 66 5.92 -7.27 -7.33
CA LEU A 66 6.16 -5.86 -7.69
C LEU A 66 7.08 -5.15 -6.68
N MET A 67 7.16 -5.63 -5.42
CA MET A 67 7.89 -4.95 -4.35
C MET A 67 9.36 -4.69 -4.67
N PRO A 68 10.14 -5.63 -5.23
CA PRO A 68 11.54 -5.37 -5.58
C PRO A 68 11.71 -4.21 -6.57
N LEU A 69 10.76 -4.03 -7.49
CA LEU A 69 10.79 -2.91 -8.44
C LEU A 69 10.50 -1.58 -7.75
N LEU A 70 9.58 -1.56 -6.79
CA LEU A 70 9.30 -0.36 -6.01
C LEU A 70 10.50 0.02 -5.14
N ASP A 71 11.17 -0.97 -4.54
CA ASP A 71 12.38 -0.77 -3.75
C ASP A 71 13.50 -0.18 -4.61
N MET A 72 13.68 -0.70 -5.84
CA MET A 72 14.64 -0.13 -6.79
C MET A 72 14.34 1.33 -7.13
N MET A 73 13.07 1.69 -7.30
CA MET A 73 12.67 3.09 -7.54
C MET A 73 12.96 3.98 -6.32
N CYS A 74 12.70 3.47 -5.11
CA CYS A 74 13.03 4.18 -3.87
C CYS A 74 14.54 4.38 -3.72
N ASN A 75 15.35 3.33 -3.91
CA ASN A 75 16.80 3.40 -3.85
C ASN A 75 17.37 4.42 -4.86
N TRP A 76 16.84 4.43 -6.09
CA TRP A 76 17.23 5.43 -7.08
C TRP A 76 16.85 6.85 -6.62
N GLY A 77 15.63 7.02 -6.08
CA GLY A 77 15.16 8.30 -5.56
C GLY A 77 16.03 8.84 -4.41
N GLU A 78 16.41 7.98 -3.47
CA GLU A 78 17.31 8.33 -2.35
C GLU A 78 18.70 8.71 -2.83
N ALA A 79 19.29 7.94 -3.74
CA ALA A 79 20.60 8.22 -4.31
C ALA A 79 20.65 9.57 -5.06
N ASN A 80 19.53 10.02 -5.62
CA ASN A 80 19.44 11.26 -6.39
C ASN A 80 18.81 12.43 -5.61
N MET A 81 18.17 12.19 -4.47
CA MET A 81 17.68 13.28 -3.60
C MET A 81 18.82 14.16 -3.09
N ALA A 82 19.96 13.55 -2.75
CA ALA A 82 21.16 14.28 -2.31
C ALA A 82 21.71 15.25 -3.39
N VAL A 83 21.47 14.94 -4.68
CA VAL A 83 21.91 15.78 -5.81
C VAL A 83 21.08 17.06 -5.91
N LEU A 84 19.81 17.03 -5.50
CA LEU A 84 18.90 18.18 -5.62
C LEU A 84 19.09 19.23 -4.51
N GLU A 85 19.67 18.87 -3.36
CA GLU A 85 19.98 19.83 -2.30
C GLU A 85 21.18 20.74 -2.62
N HIS A 86 22.05 20.32 -3.55
CA HIS A 86 23.21 21.10 -3.98
C HIS A 86 22.92 22.02 -5.18
N VAL A 87 21.67 22.06 -5.66
CA VAL A 87 21.22 22.92 -6.78
C VAL A 87 20.33 24.06 -6.28
N LYS A 88 20.22 24.26 -4.96
CA LYS A 88 19.55 25.44 -4.37
C LYS A 88 20.53 26.54 -4.01
#